data_AF-A0A510JP50-F1
#
_entry.id   AF-A0A510JP50-F1
#
_cell.length_a   1.000
_cell.length_b   1.000
_cell.length_c   1.000
_cell.angle_alpha   90.00
_cell.angle_beta   90.00
_cell.angle_gamma   90.00
#
_symmetry.space_group_name_H-M   'P 1'
#
loop_
_entity.id
_entity.type
_entity.pdbx_description
1 polymer ?
#
loop_
_entity_poly.entity_id
_entity_poly.type
_entity_poly.pdbx_seq_one_letter_code
_entity_poly.pdbx_strand_id
1 'polypeptide(L)'
;MKKLLTVILITFCIVTCGKKNQDTSDLVSDTNIKKQKIAKTKSISNSEEAYQLVRKSIIKHNLADINCITASEGEDENYYYFDIRSNNEKCGGDPSVAPRLFSYQVNKKTGKLKTDSMQWAEKIGKDPLAMEFHAID
;
A
#
# COMPACT_ATOMS: atom_id res chain seq x y z
N MET A 1 -35.43 -80.17 -31.20
CA MET A 1 -35.93 -79.56 -32.47
C MET A 1 -36.46 -78.18 -32.10
N LYS A 2 -36.06 -77.00 -32.60
CA LYS A 2 -35.29 -76.54 -33.76
C LYS A 2 -34.51 -75.27 -33.34
N LYS A 3 -33.40 -75.04 -34.03
CA LYS A 3 -32.50 -73.88 -33.96
C LYS A 3 -33.15 -72.64 -34.56
N LEU A 4 -32.83 -71.45 -34.05
CA LEU A 4 -32.73 -70.15 -34.78
C LEU A 4 -32.14 -69.14 -33.76
N LEU A 5 -30.83 -68.84 -33.71
CA LEU A 5 -29.95 -68.13 -34.64
C LEU A 5 -30.47 -66.74 -35.05
N THR A 6 -30.00 -65.68 -34.39
CA THR A 6 -29.65 -64.43 -35.07
C THR A 6 -28.52 -63.74 -34.28
N VAL A 7 -27.34 -63.77 -34.88
CA VAL A 7 -26.14 -63.02 -34.50
C VAL A 7 -26.22 -61.68 -35.21
N ILE A 8 -26.09 -60.56 -34.49
CA ILE A 8 -25.80 -59.25 -35.09
C ILE A 8 -24.48 -58.75 -34.49
N LEU A 9 -23.41 -58.93 -35.26
CA LEU A 9 -22.18 -58.14 -35.14
C LEU A 9 -22.48 -56.73 -35.63
N ILE A 10 -22.23 -55.70 -34.81
CA ILE A 10 -21.84 -54.38 -35.33
C ILE A 10 -20.57 -53.96 -34.62
N THR A 11 -19.49 -54.10 -35.38
CA THR A 11 -18.15 -53.60 -35.16
C THR A 11 -18.13 -52.10 -35.49
N PHE A 12 -17.73 -51.25 -34.56
CA PHE A 12 -17.13 -49.95 -34.88
C PHE A 12 -15.98 -49.67 -33.90
N CYS A 13 -14.77 -50.05 -34.32
CA CYS A 13 -13.60 -49.19 -34.14
C CYS A 13 -13.87 -47.91 -34.99
N ILE A 14 -13.38 -46.69 -34.76
CA ILE A 14 -12.00 -46.23 -34.55
C ILE A 14 -12.03 -44.70 -34.24
N VAL A 15 -10.98 -44.17 -33.57
CA VAL A 15 -10.42 -42.78 -33.57
C VAL A 15 -11.32 -41.68 -32.95
N THR A 16 -10.93 -40.93 -31.90
CA THR A 16 -9.90 -39.86 -31.93
C THR A 16 -9.12 -39.69 -30.62
N CYS A 17 -7.83 -39.37 -30.78
CA CYS A 17 -6.95 -38.79 -29.77
C CYS A 17 -7.32 -37.30 -29.60
N GLY A 18 -7.41 -36.82 -28.36
CA GLY A 18 -7.70 -35.40 -28.06
C GLY A 18 -7.15 -34.99 -26.70
N LYS A 19 -5.91 -34.50 -26.68
CA LYS A 19 -5.26 -33.82 -25.56
C LYS A 19 -5.76 -32.37 -25.52
N LYS A 20 -6.34 -31.90 -24.41
CA LYS A 20 -6.43 -30.46 -24.08
C LYS A 20 -6.63 -30.26 -22.58
N ASN A 21 -5.68 -29.54 -21.97
CA ASN A 21 -5.79 -28.88 -20.67
C ASN A 21 -6.86 -27.79 -20.74
N GLN A 22 -7.49 -27.49 -19.60
CA GLN A 22 -7.56 -26.17 -18.95
C GLN A 22 -8.84 -26.08 -18.07
N ASP A 23 -8.59 -25.96 -16.76
CA ASP A 23 -9.31 -25.20 -15.73
C ASP A 23 -10.70 -25.59 -15.19
N THR A 24 -10.68 -25.70 -13.85
CA THR A 24 -11.68 -25.29 -12.85
C THR A 24 -13.02 -26.03 -12.80
N SER A 25 -13.19 -26.82 -11.73
CA SER A 25 -14.30 -26.61 -10.79
C SER A 25 -14.07 -27.46 -9.52
N ASP A 26 -13.89 -26.72 -8.42
CA ASP A 26 -14.46 -26.95 -7.09
C ASP A 26 -14.54 -28.37 -6.53
N LEU A 27 -13.78 -28.59 -5.45
CA LEU A 27 -14.20 -29.33 -4.24
C LEU A 27 -13.11 -29.15 -3.17
N VAL A 28 -13.08 -27.97 -2.54
CA VAL A 28 -12.44 -27.84 -1.22
C VAL A 28 -13.57 -27.70 -0.21
N SER A 29 -13.65 -28.71 0.65
CA SER A 29 -14.66 -28.90 1.68
C SER A 29 -14.67 -27.78 2.70
N ASP A 30 -15.89 -27.35 3.03
CA ASP A 30 -16.19 -26.42 4.11
C ASP A 30 -15.68 -26.94 5.45
N THR A 31 -14.73 -26.24 6.06
CA THR A 31 -14.75 -25.78 7.48
C THR A 31 -13.35 -25.30 7.91
N ASN A 32 -13.29 -24.12 8.53
CA ASN A 32 -12.11 -23.53 9.20
C ASN A 32 -11.05 -22.80 8.34
N ILE A 33 -11.45 -21.96 7.39
CA ILE A 33 -10.60 -20.81 7.02
C ILE A 33 -10.84 -19.70 8.04
N LYS A 34 -10.04 -19.76 9.09
CA LYS A 34 -9.74 -18.64 9.99
C LYS A 34 -9.58 -17.38 9.13
N LYS A 35 -10.49 -16.43 9.36
CA LYS A 35 -10.61 -15.07 8.81
C LYS A 35 -9.25 -14.38 8.57
N GLN A 36 -8.50 -14.80 7.55
CA GLN A 36 -7.42 -14.01 6.98
C GLN A 36 -8.08 -12.98 6.08
N LYS A 37 -8.48 -11.87 6.69
CA LYS A 37 -8.58 -10.62 5.96
C LYS A 37 -7.16 -10.28 5.51
N ILE A 38 -6.74 -10.82 4.38
CA ILE A 38 -5.63 -10.26 3.61
C ILE A 38 -6.17 -8.92 3.12
N ALA A 39 -6.12 -7.91 3.99
CA ALA A 39 -6.23 -6.54 3.55
C ALA A 39 -5.04 -6.37 2.61
N LYS A 40 -5.29 -6.43 1.30
CA LYS A 40 -4.32 -6.06 0.28
C LYS A 40 -3.91 -4.64 0.64
N THR A 41 -2.77 -4.50 1.32
CA THR A 41 -2.24 -3.19 1.69
C THR A 41 -2.00 -2.49 0.38
N LYS A 42 -2.80 -1.45 0.12
CA LYS A 42 -2.67 -0.65 -1.08
C LYS A 42 -1.29 0.01 -0.99
N SER A 43 -0.35 -0.43 -1.82
CA SER A 43 0.93 0.24 -1.97
C SER A 43 0.69 1.67 -2.46
N ILE A 44 1.48 2.60 -1.96
CA ILE A 44 1.40 4.01 -2.35
C ILE A 44 2.05 4.16 -3.71
N SER A 45 1.23 4.52 -4.68
CA SER A 45 1.58 4.39 -6.10
C SER A 45 2.38 5.57 -6.65
N ASN A 46 2.33 6.73 -5.99
CA ASN A 46 3.02 7.96 -6.40
C ASN A 46 3.21 8.93 -5.23
N SER A 47 4.05 9.95 -5.43
CA SER A 47 4.37 10.98 -4.43
C SER A 47 3.14 11.77 -3.96
N GLU A 48 2.22 12.10 -4.86
CA GLU A 48 1.00 12.86 -4.51
C GLU A 48 0.13 12.09 -3.52
N GLU A 49 -0.11 10.79 -3.75
CA GLU A 49 -0.84 9.93 -2.81
C GLU A 49 -0.14 9.85 -1.45
N ALA A 50 1.20 9.81 -1.43
CA ALA A 50 2.00 9.83 -0.21
C ALA A 50 1.87 11.16 0.54
N TYR A 51 1.92 12.29 -0.18
CA TYR A 51 1.82 13.61 0.41
C TYR A 51 0.43 13.86 1.02
N GLN A 52 -0.63 13.31 0.42
CA GLN A 52 -1.96 13.36 1.03
C GLN A 52 -2.03 12.62 2.38
N LEU A 53 -1.25 11.54 2.57
CA LEU A 53 -1.13 10.88 3.88
C LEU A 53 -0.39 11.79 4.88
N VAL A 54 0.71 12.42 4.45
CA VAL A 54 1.47 13.37 5.27
C VAL A 54 0.59 14.55 5.70
N ARG A 55 -0.15 15.18 4.77
CA ARG A 55 -1.09 16.28 5.08
C ARG A 55 -2.13 15.88 6.13
N LYS A 56 -2.71 14.68 6.00
CA LYS A 56 -3.67 14.15 6.99
C LYS A 56 -3.02 13.97 8.37
N SER A 57 -1.79 13.46 8.41
CA SER A 57 -1.04 13.27 9.65
C SER A 57 -0.73 14.61 10.34
N ILE A 58 -0.25 15.61 9.57
CA ILE A 58 0.02 16.97 10.07
C ILE A 58 -1.23 17.58 10.71
N ILE A 59 -2.38 17.49 10.05
CA ILE A 59 -3.67 18.00 10.58
C ILE A 59 -4.06 17.22 11.83
N LYS A 60 -4.00 15.88 11.78
CA LYS A 60 -4.41 15.01 12.89
C LYS A 60 -3.62 15.28 14.17
N HIS A 61 -2.33 15.57 14.05
CA HIS A 61 -1.44 15.78 15.19
C HIS A 61 -1.11 17.26 15.45
N ASN A 62 -1.69 18.18 14.67
CA ASN A 62 -1.47 19.62 14.75
C ASN A 62 0.02 20.00 14.74
N LEU A 63 0.77 19.45 13.78
CA LEU A 63 2.23 19.65 13.69
C LEU A 63 2.63 20.95 13.00
N ALA A 64 1.77 21.48 12.13
CA ALA A 64 1.95 22.75 11.42
C ALA A 64 0.60 23.21 10.81
N ASP A 65 0.48 24.50 10.51
CA ASP A 65 -0.62 25.00 9.68
C ASP A 65 -0.39 24.64 8.21
N ILE A 66 -1.28 23.81 7.66
CA ILE A 66 -1.22 23.32 6.28
C ILE A 66 -1.28 24.41 5.20
N ASN A 67 -1.74 25.62 5.55
CA ASN A 67 -1.75 26.78 4.66
C ASN A 67 -0.41 27.53 4.64
N CYS A 68 0.41 27.31 5.67
CA CYS A 68 1.69 27.98 5.91
C CYS A 68 2.90 27.09 5.67
N ILE A 69 2.70 25.97 4.98
CA ILE A 69 3.78 25.05 4.63
C ILE A 69 3.88 24.84 3.12
N THR A 70 5.09 24.51 2.71
CA THR A 70 5.39 23.87 1.43
C THR A 70 6.15 22.58 1.69
N ALA A 71 6.19 21.69 0.70
CA ALA A 71 6.94 20.44 0.78
C ALA A 71 8.03 20.42 -0.28
N SER A 72 9.25 20.06 0.11
CA SER A 72 10.28 19.62 -0.84
C SER A 72 10.24 18.10 -0.88
N GLU A 73 10.08 17.54 -2.08
CA GLU A 73 9.87 16.10 -2.28
C GLU A 73 11.17 15.40 -2.68
N GLY A 74 11.33 14.17 -2.20
CA GLY A 74 12.37 13.24 -2.61
C GLY A 74 11.87 11.80 -2.51
N GLU A 75 12.58 10.85 -3.11
CA GLU A 75 12.21 9.45 -3.02
C GLU A 75 13.40 8.50 -3.22
N ASP A 76 13.25 7.28 -2.72
CA ASP A 76 14.11 6.14 -3.02
C ASP A 76 13.26 4.89 -3.38
N GLU A 77 13.89 3.71 -3.44
CA GLU A 77 13.22 2.45 -3.77
C GLU A 77 12.06 2.08 -2.81
N ASN A 78 12.14 2.50 -1.55
CA ASN A 78 11.25 2.07 -0.47
C ASN A 78 10.43 3.20 0.15
N TYR A 79 10.83 4.47 -0.01
CA TYR A 79 10.23 5.61 0.68
C TYR A 79 9.99 6.81 -0.23
N TYR A 80 8.92 7.54 0.05
CA TYR A 80 8.80 8.96 -0.29
C TYR A 80 9.24 9.80 0.91
N TYR A 81 9.97 10.87 0.65
CA TYR A 81 10.47 11.82 1.63
C TYR A 81 9.84 13.18 1.39
N PHE A 82 9.42 13.84 2.47
CA PHE A 82 8.86 15.18 2.41
C PHE A 82 9.51 16.04 3.48
N ASP A 83 10.29 17.03 3.06
CA ASP A 83 10.72 18.09 3.96
C ASP A 83 9.62 19.15 4.03
N ILE A 84 9.00 19.27 5.18
CA ILE A 84 7.98 20.29 5.45
C ILE A 84 8.69 21.57 5.82
N ARG A 85 8.45 22.62 5.03
CA ARG A 85 9.13 23.91 5.13
C ARG A 85 8.10 25.02 5.30
N SER A 86 8.49 26.09 5.97
CA SER A 86 7.62 27.26 6.08
C SER A 86 7.39 27.91 4.70
N ASN A 87 6.15 28.31 4.44
CA ASN A 87 5.79 29.14 3.30
C ASN A 87 5.75 30.61 3.75
N ASN A 88 6.93 31.23 3.84
CA ASN A 88 7.07 32.59 4.33
C ASN A 88 6.36 33.63 3.43
N GLU A 89 6.26 33.37 2.13
CA GLU A 89 5.51 34.24 1.21
C GLU A 89 4.03 34.36 1.61
N LYS A 90 3.41 33.25 2.05
CA LYS A 90 2.00 33.24 2.45
C LYS A 90 1.77 33.62 3.90
N CYS A 91 2.69 33.27 4.79
CA CYS A 91 2.46 33.34 6.23
C CYS A 91 3.43 34.24 7.00
N GLY A 92 4.19 35.05 6.28
CA GLY A 92 5.11 36.03 6.85
C GLY A 92 6.52 35.49 7.05
N GLY A 93 7.49 36.42 7.07
CA GLY A 93 8.91 36.14 7.05
C GLY A 93 9.55 36.61 5.74
N ASP A 94 10.83 36.27 5.55
CA ASP A 94 11.53 36.54 4.29
C ASP A 94 11.09 35.52 3.22
N PRO A 95 10.46 35.95 2.11
CA PRO A 95 10.03 35.06 1.02
C PRO A 95 11.19 34.33 0.35
N SER A 96 12.41 34.85 0.45
CA SER A 96 13.63 34.25 -0.11
C SER A 96 14.12 33.04 0.68
N VAL A 97 13.52 32.78 1.85
CA VAL A 97 13.91 31.73 2.77
C VAL A 97 12.71 30.85 3.07
N ALA A 98 12.87 29.54 2.89
CA ALA A 98 11.89 28.55 3.32
C ALA A 98 12.56 27.63 4.36
N PRO A 99 12.59 27.98 5.65
CA PRO A 99 13.23 27.14 6.66
C PRO A 99 12.53 25.79 6.77
N ARG A 100 13.31 24.72 6.98
CA ARG A 100 12.78 23.39 7.26
C ARG A 100 12.20 23.35 8.68
N LEU A 101 10.99 22.83 8.81
CA LEU A 101 10.30 22.64 10.09
C LEU A 101 10.53 21.22 10.63
N PHE A 102 10.27 20.22 9.80
CA PHE A 102 10.45 18.79 10.07
C PHE A 102 10.28 18.01 8.76
N SER A 103 10.47 16.70 8.78
CA SER A 103 10.30 15.83 7.63
C SER A 103 9.41 14.63 7.92
N TYR A 104 8.97 14.00 6.82
CA TYR A 104 8.25 12.74 6.82
C TYR A 104 8.93 11.70 5.94
N GLN A 105 8.82 10.44 6.35
CA GLN A 105 9.07 9.27 5.52
C GLN A 105 7.77 8.50 5.35
N VAL A 106 7.43 8.17 4.11
CA VAL A 106 6.26 7.35 3.76
C VAL A 106 6.74 6.06 3.13
N ASN A 107 6.51 4.94 3.78
CA ASN A 107 6.90 3.64 3.22
C ASN A 107 6.02 3.30 2.02
N LYS A 108 6.61 3.13 0.83
CA LYS A 108 5.88 2.88 -0.43
C LYS A 108 5.01 1.62 -0.40
N LYS A 109 5.47 0.57 0.30
CA LYS A 109 4.75 -0.72 0.36
C LYS A 109 3.60 -0.70 1.35
N THR A 110 3.77 -0.01 2.48
CA THR A 110 2.85 -0.12 3.62
C THR A 110 2.04 1.15 3.90
N GLY A 111 2.46 2.30 3.40
CA GLY A 111 1.89 3.61 3.70
C GLY A 111 2.19 4.12 5.12
N LYS A 112 2.97 3.38 5.92
CA LYS A 112 3.35 3.79 7.28
C LYS A 112 4.18 5.06 7.26
N LEU A 113 3.88 5.97 8.17
CA LEU A 113 4.55 7.25 8.28
C LEU A 113 5.57 7.24 9.42
N LYS A 114 6.65 7.97 9.23
CA LYS A 114 7.53 8.42 10.31
C LYS A 114 7.80 9.89 10.16
N THR A 115 8.00 10.60 11.27
CA THR A 115 8.39 12.01 11.28
C THR A 115 9.48 12.25 12.31
N ASP A 116 10.35 13.22 12.05
CA ASP A 116 11.33 13.73 13.00
C ASP A 116 10.90 15.07 13.63
N SER A 117 9.59 15.36 13.58
CA SER A 117 9.02 16.51 14.28
C SER A 117 9.39 16.48 15.77
N MET A 118 10.05 17.55 16.24
CA MET A 118 10.39 17.74 17.65
C MET A 118 9.15 17.67 18.54
N GLN A 119 8.06 18.32 18.13
CA GLN A 119 6.77 18.28 18.83
C GLN A 119 6.22 16.84 18.95
N TRP A 120 6.38 16.02 17.91
CA TRP A 120 5.97 14.62 17.97
C TRP A 120 6.88 13.81 18.90
N ALA A 121 8.20 13.98 18.79
CA ALA A 121 9.17 13.31 19.65
C ALA A 121 8.89 13.58 21.14
N GLU A 122 8.69 14.85 21.51
CA GLU A 122 8.31 15.23 22.88
C GLU A 122 7.02 14.54 23.34
N LYS A 123 5.99 14.54 22.48
CA LYS A 123 4.69 13.92 22.78
C LYS A 123 4.79 12.42 23.07
N ILE A 124 5.74 11.72 22.45
CA ILE A 124 5.96 10.28 22.67
C ILE A 124 7.10 9.99 23.65
N GLY A 125 7.63 10.99 24.36
CA GLY A 125 8.69 10.84 25.36
C GLY A 125 10.06 10.46 24.78
N LYS A 126 10.37 10.94 23.57
CA LYS A 126 11.68 10.81 22.92
C LYS A 126 12.43 12.14 22.96
N ASP A 127 13.75 12.08 22.73
CA ASP A 127 14.59 13.27 22.67
C ASP A 127 14.32 14.03 21.35
N PRO A 128 13.73 15.23 21.40
CA PRO A 128 13.47 16.01 20.19
C PRO A 128 14.76 16.51 19.50
N LEU A 129 15.87 16.66 20.23
CA LEU A 129 17.11 17.19 19.68
C LEU A 129 17.90 16.15 18.89
N ALA A 130 17.58 14.87 19.06
CA ALA A 130 18.15 13.79 18.27
C ALA A 130 17.67 13.82 16.80
N MET A 131 16.55 14.52 16.50
CA MET A 131 15.94 14.61 15.17
C MET A 131 15.76 13.23 14.51
N GLU A 132 15.40 12.23 15.32
CA GLU A 132 15.16 10.87 14.84
C GLU A 132 13.76 10.71 14.28
N PHE A 133 13.62 9.89 13.23
CA PHE A 133 12.32 9.56 12.67
C PHE A 133 11.57 8.57 13.56
N HIS A 134 10.46 9.01 14.11
CA HIS A 134 9.56 8.20 14.92
C HIS A 134 8.28 7.85 14.18
N ALA A 135 7.78 6.64 14.41
CA ALA A 135 6.51 6.21 13.82
C ALA A 135 5.38 7.14 14.23
N ILE A 136 4.53 7.46 13.26
CA ILE A 136 3.32 8.27 13.42
C ILE A 136 2.26 7.65 12.51
N ASP A 137 1.07 7.40 13.05
CA ASP A 137 -0.07 6.76 12.36
C ASP A 137 0.09 5.30 11.87
#